data_AF-A0A232M0Q0-F1
#
_entry.id   AF-A0A232M0Q0-F1
#
_cell.length_a   1.000
_cell.length_b   1.000
_cell.length_c   1.000
_cell.angle_alpha   90.00
_cell.angle_beta   90.00
_cell.angle_gamma   90.00
#
_symmetry.space_group_name_H-M   'P 1'
#
loop_
_entity.id
_entity.type
_entity.pdbx_description
1 polymer ?
#
loop_
_entity_poly.entity_id
_entity_poly.type
_entity_poly.pdbx_seq_one_letter_code
_entity_poly.pdbx_strand_id
1 'polypeptide(L)'
;MASLFRRMLHGTFLTLFVIAAALSPEEVEADVVIIGGGSSGTYAAVRLHDLGKSVIVVEQDDVLGGNTNTYVDPQTNITIDYGVVVFHDILVAQNYFNRLNIPFAIAPMGSYGTTTFANLKEGEVIANFVPSNPTNALAAYGAQVAQYPGLGAGFFLPNPVPEDLVMPFGQFVQKYNLGDAVQIIAGFAQGYGDFLEQMTLNIFMGQGLQVLESMQTGFLIPVHHDNHEIYDNAFQVLGSDKVLLKSKVVSTNRSFADHVEVTVQTPSGLKVINANKLVMAIPPKLDNLVDFDLDGTEQSLFLQFVNTAYYTGLVRNTGLPENTTYQNVDVAAPYSLPDLPGLYGLGATAIPGLLDVKYGSQTAFFDDAVKADIIATIIRLRTNLGIQTDEEPEFVAYNSHTPFRLTVSPDDVKSGFYDKLNALQGHLHTFWTGATFDTPDSALLWNFTETLLPLITA
;
A
#
# COMPACT_ATOMS: atom_id res chain seq x y z
N MET A 1 63.40 62.39 2.00
CA MET A 1 62.70 61.98 3.24
C MET A 1 62.24 60.54 3.03
N ALA A 2 63.06 59.56 3.42
CA ALA A 2 63.02 58.88 4.73
C ALA A 2 61.69 58.13 4.94
N SER A 3 61.69 56.81 4.66
CA SER A 3 61.54 55.70 5.64
C SER A 3 60.07 55.22 5.72
N LEU A 4 59.70 53.93 5.80
CA LEU A 4 60.17 52.87 6.68
C LEU A 4 59.76 51.46 6.16
N PHE A 5 60.68 50.50 6.33
CA PHE A 5 60.50 49.11 6.84
C PHE A 5 59.74 47.99 6.10
N ARG A 6 60.55 47.16 5.42
CA ARG A 6 60.76 45.70 5.56
C ARG A 6 59.97 44.91 6.64
N ARG A 7 59.36 43.77 6.25
CA ARG A 7 59.45 42.40 6.86
C ARG A 7 58.56 41.42 6.07
N MET A 8 59.13 40.51 5.26
CA MET A 8 59.26 39.07 5.52
C MET A 8 58.07 38.39 6.20
N LEU A 9 57.34 37.58 5.44
CA LEU A 9 56.83 36.28 5.90
C LEU A 9 56.92 35.27 4.73
N HIS A 10 57.75 34.24 4.94
CA HIS A 10 57.72 33.00 4.20
C HIS A 10 56.43 32.25 4.60
N GLY A 11 55.52 32.07 3.66
CA GLY A 11 54.36 31.18 3.82
C GLY A 11 54.52 30.02 2.85
N THR A 12 55.05 28.91 3.33
CA THR A 12 55.03 27.62 2.64
C THR A 12 53.57 27.18 2.51
N PHE A 13 52.99 27.27 1.32
CA PHE A 13 51.70 26.64 1.02
C PHE A 13 51.93 25.13 1.01
N LEU A 14 51.65 24.48 2.14
CA LEU A 14 51.47 23.04 2.18
C LEU A 14 50.06 22.77 1.63
N THR A 15 49.95 22.50 0.34
CA THR A 15 48.72 22.03 -0.28
C THR A 15 48.42 20.65 0.30
N LEU A 16 47.50 20.57 1.26
CA LEU A 16 46.91 19.30 1.69
C LEU A 16 46.05 18.81 0.52
N PHE A 17 46.63 18.00 -0.37
CA PHE A 17 45.84 17.10 -1.20
C PHE A 17 45.29 16.03 -0.26
N VAL A 18 44.06 16.22 0.22
CA VAL A 18 43.25 15.08 0.66
C VAL A 18 42.90 14.32 -0.60
N ILE A 19 43.71 13.30 -0.91
CA ILE A 19 43.29 12.24 -1.81
C ILE A 19 42.16 11.56 -1.05
N ALA A 20 40.91 11.90 -1.39
CA ALA A 20 39.81 11.01 -1.12
C ALA A 20 40.11 9.75 -1.94
N ALA A 21 40.74 8.76 -1.32
CA ALA A 21 40.73 7.42 -1.86
C ALA A 21 39.25 7.11 -2.05
N ALA A 22 38.82 6.84 -3.28
CA ALA A 22 37.54 6.20 -3.51
C ALA A 22 37.66 4.84 -2.81
N LEU A 23 37.20 4.79 -1.56
CA LEU A 23 37.01 3.53 -0.86
C LEU A 23 36.10 2.71 -1.76
N SER A 24 36.55 1.51 -2.09
CA SER A 24 35.69 0.53 -2.75
C SER A 24 34.41 0.40 -1.90
N PRO A 25 33.23 0.30 -2.54
CA PRO A 25 31.99 0.07 -1.82
C PRO A 25 32.14 -1.07 -0.81
N GLU A 26 31.48 -0.95 0.34
CA GLU A 26 31.43 -2.03 1.32
C GLU A 26 30.70 -3.23 0.69
N GLU A 27 31.34 -4.39 0.64
CA GLU A 27 30.75 -5.63 0.15
C GLU A 27 30.10 -6.39 1.31
N VAL A 28 28.88 -6.87 1.10
CA VAL A 28 28.09 -7.61 2.09
C VAL A 28 27.50 -8.87 1.43
N GLU A 29 27.59 -9.99 2.12
CA GLU A 29 27.04 -11.28 1.68
C GLU A 29 25.72 -11.59 2.41
N ALA A 30 24.74 -12.13 1.69
CA ALA A 30 23.47 -12.59 2.26
C ALA A 30 22.93 -13.82 1.50
N ASP A 31 22.05 -14.62 2.11
CA ASP A 31 21.30 -15.62 1.37
C ASP A 31 20.25 -14.95 0.47
N VAL A 32 19.59 -13.92 1.00
CA VAL A 32 18.50 -13.22 0.29
C VAL A 32 18.60 -11.71 0.50
N VAL A 33 18.55 -10.96 -0.60
CA VAL A 33 18.34 -9.51 -0.56
C VAL A 33 16.89 -9.20 -0.93
N ILE A 34 16.23 -8.34 -0.15
CA ILE A 34 14.82 -7.99 -0.27
C ILE A 34 14.70 -6.50 -0.57
N ILE A 35 14.02 -6.16 -1.66
CA ILE A 35 13.79 -4.76 -2.06
C ILE A 35 12.37 -4.36 -1.69
N GLY A 36 12.26 -3.37 -0.80
CA GLY A 36 11.02 -2.89 -0.22
C GLY A 36 10.76 -3.51 1.16
N GLY A 37 10.72 -2.66 2.18
CA GLY A 37 10.40 -2.94 3.57
C GLY A 37 8.92 -2.76 3.93
N GLY A 38 8.02 -2.80 2.93
CA GLY A 38 6.57 -2.81 3.16
C GLY A 38 6.06 -4.15 3.74
N SER A 39 4.74 -4.34 3.69
CA SER A 39 4.04 -5.51 4.26
C SER A 39 4.64 -6.85 3.82
N SER A 40 4.74 -7.12 2.51
CA SER A 40 5.28 -8.38 2.00
C SER A 40 6.77 -8.56 2.25
N GLY A 41 7.57 -7.50 2.07
CA GLY A 41 9.02 -7.59 2.20
C GLY A 41 9.47 -7.78 3.64
N THR A 42 8.84 -7.07 4.59
CA THR A 42 9.11 -7.26 6.01
C THR A 42 8.68 -8.66 6.47
N TYR A 43 7.52 -9.13 6.03
CA TYR A 43 7.07 -10.49 6.32
C TYR A 43 8.07 -11.53 5.77
N ALA A 44 8.47 -11.41 4.51
CA ALA A 44 9.48 -12.28 3.90
C ALA A 44 10.78 -12.29 4.71
N ALA A 45 11.27 -11.11 5.11
CA ALA A 45 12.51 -10.97 5.88
C ALA A 45 12.45 -11.71 7.21
N VAL A 46 11.37 -11.51 7.99
CA VAL A 46 11.19 -12.17 9.30
C VAL A 46 11.09 -13.68 9.14
N ARG A 47 10.32 -14.16 8.15
CA ARG A 47 10.16 -15.60 7.92
C ARG A 47 11.44 -16.27 7.43
N LEU A 48 12.17 -15.64 6.51
CA LEU A 48 13.46 -16.13 6.04
C LEU A 48 14.50 -16.16 7.17
N HIS A 49 14.50 -15.14 8.02
CA HIS A 49 15.31 -15.10 9.24
C HIS A 49 14.96 -16.27 10.19
N ASP A 50 13.66 -16.54 10.41
CA ASP A 50 13.21 -17.69 11.23
C ASP A 50 13.59 -19.05 10.62
N LEU A 51 13.73 -19.11 9.29
CA LEU A 51 14.23 -20.29 8.55
C LEU A 51 15.76 -20.38 8.53
N GLY A 52 16.46 -19.51 9.26
CA GLY A 52 17.91 -19.53 9.41
C GLY A 52 18.69 -18.96 8.22
N LYS A 53 18.02 -18.20 7.33
CA LYS A 53 18.68 -17.52 6.21
C LYS A 53 19.20 -16.15 6.63
N SER A 54 20.35 -15.74 6.11
CA SER A 54 20.80 -14.34 6.25
C SER A 54 20.06 -13.46 5.24
N VAL A 55 19.53 -12.33 5.73
CA VAL A 55 18.70 -11.42 4.94
C VAL A 55 19.23 -10.00 5.02
N ILE A 56 19.13 -9.26 3.92
CA ILE A 56 19.28 -7.80 3.89
C ILE A 56 18.03 -7.19 3.26
N VAL A 57 17.40 -6.26 3.97
CA VAL A 57 16.26 -5.49 3.49
C VAL A 57 16.74 -4.11 3.06
N VAL A 58 16.36 -3.68 1.85
CA VAL A 58 16.62 -2.34 1.33
C VAL A 58 15.29 -1.59 1.30
N GLU A 59 15.18 -0.53 2.09
CA GLU A 59 14.00 0.33 2.20
C GLU A 59 14.38 1.79 1.96
N GLN A 60 13.62 2.45 1.07
CA GLN A 60 13.86 3.83 0.66
C GLN A 60 13.44 4.83 1.74
N ASP A 61 12.43 4.48 2.53
CA ASP A 61 11.93 5.30 3.61
C ASP A 61 12.77 5.12 4.88
N ASP A 62 12.50 5.94 5.88
CA ASP A 62 13.21 5.90 7.16
C ASP A 62 12.60 4.96 8.19
N VAL A 63 11.57 4.22 7.79
CA VAL A 63 10.86 3.21 8.57
C VAL A 63 10.44 2.06 7.66
N LEU A 64 10.17 0.89 8.24
CA LEU A 64 9.48 -0.20 7.56
C LEU A 64 7.96 0.06 7.54
N GLY A 65 7.21 -0.67 6.71
CA GLY A 65 5.73 -0.68 6.77
C GLY A 65 5.01 -0.24 5.51
N GLY A 66 5.66 0.55 4.65
CA GLY A 66 5.09 1.05 3.41
C GLY A 66 3.74 1.76 3.63
N ASN A 67 2.67 1.18 3.11
CA ASN A 67 1.30 1.73 3.22
C ASN A 67 0.68 1.61 4.63
N THR A 68 1.37 1.00 5.60
CA THR A 68 0.91 1.02 7.00
C THR A 68 1.37 2.30 7.68
N ASN A 69 0.47 3.27 7.79
CA ASN A 69 0.77 4.58 8.36
C ASN A 69 -0.08 4.82 9.61
N THR A 70 0.60 5.06 10.73
CA THR A 70 0.00 5.27 12.04
C THR A 70 0.50 6.59 12.61
N TYR A 71 -0.44 7.44 13.03
CA TYR A 71 -0.14 8.73 13.62
C TYR A 71 -0.23 8.63 15.14
N VAL A 72 0.82 9.07 15.84
CA VAL A 72 0.79 9.23 17.30
C VAL A 72 0.50 10.69 17.63
N ASP A 73 -0.63 10.96 18.29
CA ASP A 73 -0.95 12.32 18.70
C ASP A 73 -0.09 12.76 19.89
N PRO A 74 0.66 13.86 19.79
CA PRO A 74 1.61 14.26 20.83
C PRO A 74 0.94 14.78 22.10
N GLN A 75 -0.38 15.05 22.09
CA GLN A 75 -1.10 15.56 23.26
C GLN A 75 -1.72 14.43 24.09
N THR A 76 -2.32 13.45 23.42
CA THR A 76 -3.06 12.36 24.04
C THR A 76 -2.28 11.05 24.09
N ASN A 77 -1.22 10.92 23.27
CA ASN A 77 -0.48 9.68 23.02
C ASN A 77 -1.36 8.54 22.47
N ILE A 78 -2.52 8.88 21.88
CA ILE A 78 -3.38 7.95 21.16
C ILE A 78 -2.83 7.79 19.74
N THR A 79 -2.84 6.55 19.27
CA THR A 79 -2.46 6.17 17.90
C THR A 79 -3.68 6.12 17.00
N ILE A 80 -3.55 6.62 15.77
CA ILE A 80 -4.57 6.56 14.72
C ILE A 80 -3.96 5.96 13.46
N ASP A 81 -4.42 4.76 13.11
CA ASP A 81 -4.10 4.13 11.83
C ASP A 81 -4.84 4.83 10.70
N TYR A 82 -4.10 5.50 9.81
CA TYR A 82 -4.66 6.20 8.65
C TYR A 82 -4.14 5.62 7.33
N GLY A 83 -3.34 4.55 7.36
CA GLY A 83 -3.02 3.72 6.19
C GLY A 83 -3.88 2.45 6.18
N VAL A 84 -3.25 1.31 6.44
CA VAL A 84 -3.90 0.02 6.74
C VAL A 84 -4.60 0.11 8.10
N VAL A 85 -5.88 -0.28 8.17
CA VAL A 85 -6.71 -0.15 9.38
C VAL A 85 -7.05 -1.48 10.06
N VAL A 86 -7.14 -2.57 9.32
CA VAL A 86 -7.52 -3.90 9.84
C VAL A 86 -6.85 -5.02 9.03
N PHE A 87 -6.86 -6.24 9.55
CA PHE A 87 -6.33 -7.44 8.89
C PHE A 87 -7.36 -8.57 8.89
N HIS A 88 -7.31 -9.48 7.93
CA HIS A 88 -8.14 -10.68 7.96
C HIS A 88 -7.73 -11.62 9.10
N ASP A 89 -8.71 -12.23 9.76
CA ASP A 89 -8.49 -13.23 10.80
C ASP A 89 -8.14 -14.60 10.21
N ILE A 90 -6.92 -14.71 9.69
CA ILE A 90 -6.38 -15.94 9.09
C ILE A 90 -5.13 -16.41 9.83
N LEU A 91 -4.84 -17.71 9.77
CA LEU A 91 -3.78 -18.33 10.57
C LEU A 91 -2.40 -17.69 10.35
N VAL A 92 -2.08 -17.27 9.11
CA VAL A 92 -0.81 -16.61 8.81
C VAL A 92 -0.69 -15.26 9.54
N ALA A 93 -1.76 -14.47 9.61
CA ALA A 93 -1.79 -13.20 10.32
C ALA A 93 -1.67 -13.42 11.83
N GLN A 94 -2.44 -14.35 12.40
CA GLN A 94 -2.35 -14.69 13.82
C GLN A 94 -0.94 -15.17 14.20
N ASN A 95 -0.34 -16.05 13.40
CA ASN A 95 1.02 -16.55 13.63
C ASN A 95 2.05 -15.42 13.56
N TYR A 96 1.89 -14.48 12.62
CA TYR A 96 2.81 -13.36 12.47
C TYR A 96 2.73 -12.38 13.65
N PHE A 97 1.51 -12.03 14.08
CA PHE A 97 1.30 -11.22 15.29
C PHE A 97 1.90 -11.89 16.53
N ASN A 98 1.65 -13.19 16.72
CA ASN A 98 2.24 -13.95 17.82
C ASN A 98 3.78 -13.96 17.74
N ARG A 99 4.35 -14.15 16.55
CA ARG A 99 5.80 -14.14 16.32
C ARG A 99 6.43 -12.79 16.69
N LEU A 100 5.70 -11.70 16.50
CA LEU A 100 6.12 -10.34 16.81
C LEU A 100 5.68 -9.87 18.21
N ASN A 101 5.09 -10.75 19.03
CA ASN A 101 4.57 -10.46 20.36
C ASN A 101 3.50 -9.36 20.39
N ILE A 102 2.65 -9.30 19.38
CA ILE A 102 1.58 -8.30 19.26
C ILE A 102 0.27 -8.92 19.73
N PRO A 103 -0.29 -8.46 20.87
CA PRO A 103 -1.61 -8.91 21.29
C PRO A 103 -2.66 -8.41 20.30
N PHE A 104 -3.59 -9.28 19.92
CA PHE A 104 -4.66 -8.94 18.97
C PHE A 104 -6.04 -9.33 19.49
N ALA A 105 -7.06 -8.72 18.90
CA ALA A 105 -8.47 -9.03 19.11
C ALA A 105 -9.20 -9.08 17.77
N ILE A 106 -10.38 -9.71 17.76
CA ILE A 106 -11.30 -9.69 16.62
C ILE A 106 -12.39 -8.66 16.89
N ALA A 107 -12.56 -7.70 15.98
CA ALA A 107 -13.52 -6.62 16.10
C ALA A 107 -14.21 -6.34 14.76
N PRO A 108 -15.49 -5.92 14.75
CA PRO A 108 -16.10 -5.43 13.53
C PRO A 108 -15.36 -4.19 13.03
N MET A 109 -15.41 -3.93 11.72
CA MET A 109 -15.01 -2.62 11.22
C MET A 109 -15.94 -1.55 11.81
N GLY A 110 -15.38 -0.71 12.67
CA GLY A 110 -16.08 0.38 13.31
C GLY A 110 -15.90 1.69 12.57
N SER A 111 -16.86 2.60 12.74
CA SER A 111 -16.66 4.02 12.55
C SER A 111 -16.79 4.71 13.90
N TYR A 112 -16.00 5.74 14.16
CA TYR A 112 -16.21 6.57 15.33
C TYR A 112 -17.36 7.55 15.08
N GLY A 113 -18.12 7.83 16.13
CA GLY A 113 -19.23 8.77 16.11
C GLY A 113 -20.44 8.35 15.28
N THR A 114 -21.28 9.34 14.95
CA THR A 114 -22.51 9.13 14.18
C THR A 114 -22.22 9.21 12.70
N THR A 115 -22.58 8.17 11.94
CA THR A 115 -22.49 8.20 10.47
C THR A 115 -23.56 9.10 9.88
N THR A 116 -23.14 10.03 9.03
CA THR A 116 -23.97 10.93 8.24
C THR A 116 -23.61 10.74 6.76
N PHE A 117 -24.62 10.66 5.89
CA PHE A 117 -24.40 10.59 4.46
C PHE A 117 -24.38 11.99 3.86
N ALA A 118 -23.43 12.26 2.98
CA ALA A 118 -23.30 13.55 2.31
C ALA A 118 -22.84 13.37 0.86
N ASN A 119 -23.33 14.21 -0.04
CA ASN A 119 -22.66 14.44 -1.32
C ASN A 119 -21.49 15.38 -1.06
N LEU A 120 -20.28 14.84 -0.94
CA LEU A 120 -19.10 15.65 -0.63
C LEU A 120 -18.70 16.57 -1.79
N LYS A 121 -18.99 16.21 -3.05
CA LYS A 121 -18.74 17.05 -4.22
C LYS A 121 -19.54 18.35 -4.17
N GLU A 122 -20.77 18.29 -3.67
CA GLU A 122 -21.63 19.46 -3.49
C GLU A 122 -21.51 20.06 -2.08
N GLY A 123 -21.03 19.27 -1.12
CA GLY A 123 -20.96 19.61 0.31
C GLY A 123 -22.34 19.56 0.99
N GLU A 124 -23.25 18.70 0.53
CA GLU A 124 -24.64 18.65 1.00
C GLU A 124 -24.92 17.37 1.80
N VAL A 125 -25.53 17.50 2.97
CA VAL A 125 -25.96 16.33 3.78
C VAL A 125 -27.25 15.74 3.23
N ILE A 126 -27.28 14.41 3.08
CA ILE A 126 -28.42 13.64 2.60
C ILE A 126 -29.16 13.01 3.80
N ALA A 127 -30.01 13.81 4.44
CA ALA A 127 -30.60 13.51 5.77
C ALA A 127 -31.42 12.20 5.86
N ASN A 128 -31.92 11.66 4.75
CA ASN A 128 -32.78 10.46 4.72
C ASN A 128 -32.21 9.36 3.82
N PHE A 129 -30.89 9.37 3.56
CA PHE A 129 -30.27 8.28 2.83
C PHE A 129 -30.29 6.99 3.68
N VAL A 130 -30.81 5.91 3.11
CA VAL A 130 -30.81 4.58 3.72
C VAL A 130 -30.18 3.62 2.72
N PRO A 131 -29.00 3.04 3.02
CA PRO A 131 -28.40 2.01 2.18
C PRO A 131 -29.34 0.83 1.97
N SER A 132 -29.28 0.19 0.79
CA SER A 132 -29.96 -1.07 0.54
C SER A 132 -29.53 -2.15 1.53
N ASN A 133 -30.42 -3.10 1.85
CA ASN A 133 -30.04 -4.28 2.62
C ASN A 133 -29.23 -5.24 1.73
N PRO A 134 -27.94 -5.45 2.00
CA PRO A 134 -27.07 -6.15 1.06
C PRO A 134 -27.13 -7.68 1.21
N THR A 135 -27.83 -8.21 2.21
CA THR A 135 -27.71 -9.62 2.67
C THR A 135 -27.84 -10.65 1.54
N ASN A 136 -28.93 -10.60 0.78
CA ASN A 136 -29.18 -11.57 -0.29
C ASN A 136 -28.22 -11.37 -1.47
N ALA A 137 -27.91 -10.12 -1.81
CA ALA A 137 -27.01 -9.80 -2.91
C ALA A 137 -25.55 -10.18 -2.58
N LEU A 138 -25.11 -10.04 -1.33
CA LEU A 138 -23.78 -10.50 -0.88
C LEU A 138 -23.67 -12.02 -0.91
N ALA A 139 -24.72 -12.74 -0.49
CA ALA A 139 -24.75 -14.20 -0.61
C ALA A 139 -24.67 -14.65 -2.08
N ALA A 140 -25.41 -13.98 -2.98
CA ALA A 140 -25.35 -14.26 -4.41
C ALA A 140 -24.00 -13.90 -5.02
N TYR A 141 -23.40 -12.77 -4.63
CA TYR A 141 -22.06 -12.35 -5.03
C TYR A 141 -21.00 -13.37 -4.61
N GLY A 142 -21.00 -13.78 -3.33
CA GLY A 142 -20.09 -14.81 -2.81
C GLY A 142 -20.22 -16.14 -3.56
N ALA A 143 -21.44 -16.54 -3.94
CA ALA A 143 -21.65 -17.73 -4.77
C ALA A 143 -21.04 -17.60 -6.18
N GLN A 144 -20.91 -16.38 -6.72
CA GLN A 144 -20.18 -16.17 -7.97
C GLN A 144 -18.67 -16.23 -7.76
N VAL A 145 -18.14 -15.57 -6.73
CA VAL A 145 -16.69 -15.61 -6.39
C VAL A 145 -16.23 -17.05 -6.15
N ALA A 146 -17.02 -17.86 -5.44
CA ALA A 146 -16.69 -19.24 -5.09
C ALA A 146 -16.51 -20.18 -6.30
N GLN A 147 -16.93 -19.78 -7.50
CA GLN A 147 -16.68 -20.55 -8.73
C GLN A 147 -15.21 -20.47 -9.19
N TYR A 148 -14.41 -19.58 -8.61
CA TYR A 148 -13.02 -19.32 -9.01
C TYR A 148 -12.05 -19.52 -7.82
N PRO A 149 -11.91 -20.74 -7.28
CA PRO A 149 -11.10 -20.98 -6.08
C PRO A 149 -9.62 -20.62 -6.24
N GLY A 150 -9.11 -20.61 -7.47
CA GLY A 150 -7.74 -20.19 -7.77
C GLY A 150 -7.43 -18.74 -7.34
N LEU A 151 -8.43 -17.85 -7.36
CA LEU A 151 -8.27 -16.45 -6.98
C LEU A 151 -7.94 -16.25 -5.49
N GLY A 152 -8.27 -17.23 -4.64
CA GLY A 152 -7.93 -17.19 -3.22
C GLY A 152 -6.45 -17.48 -2.92
N ALA A 153 -5.67 -17.92 -3.92
CA ALA A 153 -4.25 -18.22 -3.79
C ALA A 153 -3.36 -17.27 -4.62
N GLY A 154 -3.95 -16.32 -5.36
CA GLY A 154 -3.28 -15.44 -6.31
C GLY A 154 -3.96 -15.44 -7.68
N PHE A 155 -3.34 -14.85 -8.69
CA PHE A 155 -3.90 -14.79 -10.05
C PHE A 155 -3.80 -16.13 -10.80
N PHE A 156 -4.53 -17.16 -10.34
CA PHE A 156 -4.65 -18.46 -11.00
C PHE A 156 -6.00 -18.59 -11.71
N LEU A 157 -5.99 -18.31 -13.02
CA LEU A 157 -7.21 -18.18 -13.83
C LEU A 157 -7.57 -19.48 -14.57
N PRO A 158 -8.87 -19.76 -14.80
CA PRO A 158 -9.27 -20.82 -15.73
C PRO A 158 -8.80 -20.51 -17.17
N ASN A 159 -8.57 -21.56 -17.96
CA ASN A 159 -8.26 -21.45 -19.39
C ASN A 159 -9.28 -22.25 -20.22
N PRO A 160 -10.08 -21.60 -21.11
CA PRO A 160 -10.06 -20.17 -21.42
C PRO A 160 -10.58 -19.31 -20.25
N VAL A 161 -10.12 -18.05 -20.19
CA VAL A 161 -10.59 -17.09 -19.17
C VAL A 161 -12.09 -16.82 -19.39
N PRO A 162 -12.95 -17.06 -18.38
CA PRO A 162 -14.38 -16.81 -18.48
C PRO A 162 -14.70 -15.34 -18.73
N GLU A 163 -15.69 -15.07 -19.58
CA GLU A 163 -16.11 -13.69 -19.90
C GLU A 163 -16.59 -12.92 -18.65
N ASP A 164 -17.11 -13.63 -17.66
CA ASP A 164 -17.52 -13.04 -16.39
C ASP A 164 -16.37 -12.41 -15.60
N LEU A 165 -15.14 -12.94 -15.74
CA LEU A 165 -13.98 -12.37 -15.05
C LEU A 165 -13.47 -11.11 -15.75
N VAL A 166 -13.67 -10.98 -17.06
CA VAL A 166 -13.07 -9.90 -17.85
C VAL A 166 -14.04 -8.77 -18.21
N MET A 167 -15.34 -8.96 -17.98
CA MET A 167 -16.33 -7.90 -18.17
C MET A 167 -16.26 -6.82 -17.08
N PRO A 168 -16.68 -5.57 -17.38
CA PRO A 168 -16.82 -4.52 -16.38
C PRO A 168 -17.76 -4.93 -15.25
N PHE A 169 -17.40 -4.60 -14.01
CA PHE A 169 -18.13 -5.04 -12.82
C PHE A 169 -19.57 -4.54 -12.79
N GLY A 170 -19.86 -3.35 -13.31
CA GLY A 170 -21.21 -2.82 -13.44
C GLY A 170 -22.10 -3.70 -14.32
N GLN A 171 -21.56 -4.27 -15.39
CA GLN A 171 -22.29 -5.23 -16.24
C GLN A 171 -22.48 -6.57 -15.51
N PHE A 172 -21.47 -7.03 -14.77
CA PHE A 172 -21.56 -8.22 -13.93
C PHE A 172 -22.66 -8.08 -12.86
N VAL A 173 -22.72 -6.94 -12.17
CA VAL A 173 -23.75 -6.61 -11.18
C VAL A 173 -25.14 -6.68 -11.80
N GLN A 174 -25.33 -6.13 -13.00
CA GLN A 174 -26.61 -6.20 -13.72
C GLN A 174 -26.97 -7.64 -14.10
N LYS A 175 -26.00 -8.40 -14.62
CA LYS A 175 -26.19 -9.81 -15.03
C LYS A 175 -26.68 -10.69 -13.90
N TYR A 176 -26.15 -10.50 -12.69
CA TYR A 176 -26.45 -11.33 -11.51
C TYR A 176 -27.40 -10.68 -10.50
N ASN A 177 -27.96 -9.51 -10.81
CA ASN A 177 -28.86 -8.75 -9.93
C ASN A 177 -28.26 -8.49 -8.53
N LEU A 178 -27.04 -7.95 -8.50
CA LEU A 178 -26.25 -7.74 -7.27
C LEU A 178 -26.32 -6.30 -6.75
N GLY A 179 -27.24 -5.48 -7.26
CA GLY A 179 -27.28 -4.04 -7.02
C GLY A 179 -27.28 -3.64 -5.54
N ASP A 180 -28.00 -4.39 -4.70
CA ASP A 180 -28.09 -4.10 -3.26
C ASP A 180 -26.78 -4.31 -2.49
N ALA A 181 -25.80 -5.03 -3.05
CA ALA A 181 -24.48 -5.23 -2.45
C ALA A 181 -23.43 -4.22 -2.93
N VAL A 182 -23.72 -3.41 -3.95
CA VAL A 182 -22.71 -2.56 -4.60
C VAL A 182 -22.09 -1.56 -3.63
N GLN A 183 -22.90 -0.87 -2.83
CA GLN A 183 -22.39 0.16 -1.91
C GLN A 183 -21.44 -0.42 -0.87
N ILE A 184 -21.79 -1.56 -0.28
CA ILE A 184 -20.96 -2.17 0.76
C ILE A 184 -19.67 -2.75 0.17
N ILE A 185 -19.72 -3.38 -1.01
CA ILE A 185 -18.49 -3.88 -1.67
C ILE A 185 -17.60 -2.70 -2.06
N ALA A 186 -18.16 -1.63 -2.63
CA ALA A 186 -17.41 -0.43 -2.97
C ALA A 186 -16.76 0.24 -1.74
N GLY A 187 -17.43 0.22 -0.59
CA GLY A 187 -16.92 0.76 0.67
C GLY A 187 -15.62 0.09 1.16
N PHE A 188 -15.42 -1.20 0.83
CA PHE A 188 -14.20 -1.95 1.11
C PHE A 188 -13.20 -1.96 -0.05
N ALA A 189 -13.58 -1.42 -1.22
CA ALA A 189 -12.77 -1.35 -2.43
C ALA A 189 -12.17 0.04 -2.65
N GLN A 190 -11.74 0.71 -1.59
CA GLN A 190 -11.12 2.04 -1.70
C GLN A 190 -9.79 1.96 -2.48
N GLY A 191 -9.51 3.00 -3.26
CA GLY A 191 -8.36 3.07 -4.16
C GLY A 191 -8.57 2.37 -5.51
N TYR A 192 -9.74 1.78 -5.78
CA TYR A 192 -9.97 0.98 -6.99
C TYR A 192 -10.28 1.81 -8.25
N GLY A 193 -10.30 3.13 -8.15
CA GLY A 193 -10.73 4.00 -9.25
C GLY A 193 -12.22 3.85 -9.53
N ASP A 194 -12.61 3.93 -10.80
CA ASP A 194 -14.01 3.88 -11.23
C ASP A 194 -14.59 2.48 -11.04
N PHE A 195 -15.16 2.23 -9.84
CA PHE A 195 -15.45 0.89 -9.32
C PHE A 195 -16.33 0.02 -10.25
N LEU A 196 -17.34 0.60 -10.89
CA LEU A 196 -18.23 -0.13 -11.81
C LEU A 196 -17.58 -0.44 -13.17
N GLU A 197 -16.57 0.33 -13.56
CA GLU A 197 -15.84 0.14 -14.82
C GLU A 197 -14.64 -0.81 -14.65
N GLN A 198 -14.27 -1.13 -13.40
CA GLN A 198 -13.24 -2.11 -13.12
C GLN A 198 -13.61 -3.49 -13.68
N MET A 199 -12.62 -4.18 -14.23
CA MET A 199 -12.75 -5.59 -14.61
C MET A 199 -13.14 -6.44 -13.40
N THR A 200 -14.13 -7.32 -13.56
CA THR A 200 -14.69 -8.15 -12.46
C THR A 200 -13.63 -8.96 -11.74
N LEU A 201 -12.65 -9.51 -12.46
CA LEU A 201 -11.47 -10.20 -11.90
C LEU A 201 -10.80 -9.36 -10.82
N ASN A 202 -10.54 -8.09 -11.11
CA ASN A 202 -9.84 -7.24 -10.18
C ASN A 202 -10.70 -6.97 -8.93
N ILE A 203 -12.03 -6.92 -9.06
CA ILE A 203 -12.93 -6.81 -7.90
C ILE A 203 -12.88 -8.10 -7.08
N PHE A 204 -12.94 -9.27 -7.72
CA PHE A 204 -12.92 -10.57 -7.04
C PHE A 204 -11.62 -10.83 -6.28
N MET A 205 -10.48 -10.39 -6.83
CA MET A 205 -9.18 -10.56 -6.18
C MET A 205 -9.10 -9.87 -4.81
N GLY A 206 -9.64 -8.66 -4.67
CA GLY A 206 -9.57 -7.96 -3.40
C GLY A 206 -10.86 -7.95 -2.58
N GLN A 207 -12.01 -8.16 -3.19
CA GLN A 207 -13.30 -8.29 -2.53
C GLN A 207 -13.78 -9.75 -2.54
N GLY A 208 -12.85 -10.67 -2.36
CA GLY A 208 -13.10 -12.11 -2.41
C GLY A 208 -13.84 -12.66 -1.19
N LEU A 209 -13.87 -13.98 -1.06
CA LEU A 209 -14.59 -14.64 0.05
C LEU A 209 -14.06 -14.24 1.44
N GLN A 210 -12.77 -13.91 1.55
CA GLN A 210 -12.16 -13.56 2.84
C GLN A 210 -12.69 -12.25 3.42
N VAL A 211 -12.94 -11.23 2.58
CA VAL A 211 -13.56 -9.98 3.05
C VAL A 211 -15.01 -10.22 3.44
N LEU A 212 -15.75 -11.04 2.67
CA LEU A 212 -17.15 -11.37 2.99
C LEU A 212 -17.28 -12.10 4.32
N GLU A 213 -16.36 -13.01 4.61
CA GLU A 213 -16.26 -13.67 5.91
C GLU A 213 -15.95 -12.65 7.01
N SER A 214 -14.93 -11.81 6.82
CA SER A 214 -14.51 -10.81 7.81
C SER A 214 -15.60 -9.76 8.10
N MET A 215 -16.45 -9.42 7.13
CA MET A 215 -17.63 -8.57 7.35
C MET A 215 -18.62 -9.19 8.34
N GLN A 216 -18.68 -10.53 8.43
CA GLN A 216 -19.59 -11.26 9.31
C GLN A 216 -18.95 -11.56 10.67
N THR A 217 -17.67 -11.92 10.68
CA THR A 217 -16.97 -12.41 11.89
C THR A 217 -16.17 -11.32 12.60
N GLY A 218 -15.86 -10.22 11.91
CA GLY A 218 -14.90 -9.22 12.35
C GLY A 218 -13.52 -9.43 11.75
N PHE A 219 -12.65 -8.46 12.01
CA PHE A 219 -11.29 -8.36 11.54
C PHE A 219 -10.31 -8.42 12.71
N LEU A 220 -9.09 -8.87 12.42
CA LEU A 220 -7.98 -8.87 13.36
C LEU A 220 -7.40 -7.45 13.47
N ILE A 221 -7.26 -6.98 14.71
CA ILE A 221 -6.64 -5.69 15.05
C ILE A 221 -5.65 -5.86 16.21
N PRO A 222 -4.55 -5.08 16.27
CA PRO A 222 -3.73 -4.96 17.47
C PRO A 222 -4.55 -4.39 18.63
N VAL A 223 -4.38 -4.96 19.84
CA VAL A 223 -5.03 -4.43 21.06
C VAL A 223 -4.53 -3.03 21.39
N HIS A 224 -3.31 -2.70 21.00
CA HIS A 224 -2.73 -1.37 21.19
C HIS A 224 -3.26 -0.31 20.21
N HIS A 225 -4.04 -0.71 19.19
CA HIS A 225 -4.52 0.19 18.13
C HIS A 225 -3.38 0.92 17.39
N ASP A 226 -2.29 0.19 17.15
CA ASP A 226 -1.11 0.66 16.42
C ASP A 226 -0.71 -0.42 15.42
N ASN A 227 -1.08 -0.26 14.15
CA ASN A 227 -0.70 -1.20 13.11
C ASN A 227 0.77 -1.08 12.72
N HIS A 228 1.45 0.04 13.05
CA HIS A 228 2.87 0.22 12.77
C HIS A 228 3.77 -0.59 13.74
N GLU A 229 3.25 -0.95 14.93
CA GLU A 229 3.93 -1.83 15.89
C GLU A 229 4.43 -3.15 15.26
N ILE A 230 3.74 -3.65 14.23
CA ILE A 230 4.17 -4.80 13.42
C ILE A 230 5.59 -4.60 12.86
N TYR A 231 5.84 -3.43 12.31
CA TYR A 231 7.06 -3.12 11.59
C TYR A 231 8.18 -2.70 12.55
N ASP A 232 7.83 -2.02 13.64
CA ASP A 232 8.77 -1.73 14.73
C ASP A 232 9.30 -3.03 15.34
N ASN A 233 8.41 -3.97 15.69
CA ASN A 233 8.80 -5.24 16.28
C ASN A 233 9.56 -6.12 15.26
N ALA A 234 9.18 -6.09 13.99
CA ALA A 234 9.93 -6.78 12.94
C ALA A 234 11.34 -6.21 12.75
N PHE A 235 11.50 -4.89 12.80
CA PHE A 235 12.81 -4.23 12.76
C PHE A 235 13.71 -4.70 13.91
N GLN A 236 13.16 -4.80 15.13
CA GLN A 236 13.89 -5.32 16.30
C GLN A 236 14.30 -6.79 16.13
N VAL A 237 13.44 -7.61 15.53
CA VAL A 237 13.73 -9.02 15.24
C VAL A 237 14.87 -9.17 14.24
N LEU A 238 14.87 -8.35 13.18
CA LEU A 238 15.85 -8.44 12.10
C LEU A 238 17.22 -7.89 12.52
N GLY A 239 17.23 -6.75 13.21
CA GLY A 239 18.42 -6.01 13.59
C GLY A 239 18.77 -4.91 12.58
N SER A 240 19.27 -3.78 13.11
CA SER A 240 19.56 -2.57 12.33
C SER A 240 20.70 -2.73 11.31
N ASP A 241 21.55 -3.75 11.46
CA ASP A 241 22.61 -4.10 10.52
C ASP A 241 22.08 -4.79 9.26
N LYS A 242 20.88 -5.38 9.33
CA LYS A 242 20.24 -6.11 8.22
C LYS A 242 19.17 -5.30 7.49
N VAL A 243 18.75 -4.18 8.06
CA VAL A 243 17.71 -3.33 7.47
C VAL A 243 18.33 -1.98 7.08
N LEU A 244 18.57 -1.82 5.78
CA LEU A 244 19.11 -0.61 5.19
C LEU A 244 17.97 0.36 4.90
N LEU A 245 17.65 1.21 5.87
CA LEU A 245 16.69 2.32 5.72
C LEU A 245 17.31 3.48 4.94
N LYS A 246 16.47 4.39 4.42
CA LYS A 246 16.89 5.54 3.59
C LYS A 246 17.83 5.13 2.45
N SER A 247 17.59 3.96 1.87
CA SER A 247 18.51 3.32 0.93
C SER A 247 17.80 2.94 -0.37
N LYS A 248 18.47 3.15 -1.50
CA LYS A 248 17.91 2.90 -2.83
C LYS A 248 18.86 2.06 -3.67
N VAL A 249 18.33 1.09 -4.40
CA VAL A 249 19.08 0.35 -5.44
C VAL A 249 19.52 1.32 -6.54
N VAL A 250 20.77 1.21 -6.97
CA VAL A 250 21.34 2.00 -8.09
C VAL A 250 21.78 1.14 -9.27
N SER A 251 22.02 -0.15 -9.04
CA SER A 251 22.20 -1.13 -10.11
C SER A 251 21.98 -2.55 -9.59
N THR A 252 21.51 -3.44 -10.46
CA THR A 252 21.52 -4.89 -10.24
C THR A 252 22.30 -5.60 -11.34
N ASN A 253 22.89 -6.74 -11.02
CA ASN A 253 23.44 -7.68 -11.99
C ASN A 253 23.05 -9.11 -11.59
N ARG A 254 22.12 -9.67 -12.36
CA ARG A 254 21.54 -11.01 -12.17
C ARG A 254 22.00 -11.98 -13.26
N SER A 255 23.06 -11.64 -13.99
CA SER A 255 23.62 -12.46 -15.07
C SER A 255 24.55 -13.58 -14.57
N PHE A 256 24.88 -13.58 -13.28
CA PHE A 256 25.68 -14.64 -12.67
C PHE A 256 24.88 -15.94 -12.53
N ALA A 257 25.59 -17.06 -12.45
CA ALA A 257 24.97 -18.39 -12.47
C ALA A 257 24.43 -18.84 -11.10
N ASP A 258 24.92 -18.26 -10.01
CA ASP A 258 24.71 -18.72 -8.64
C ASP A 258 24.29 -17.62 -7.66
N HIS A 259 24.40 -16.34 -8.04
CA HIS A 259 24.08 -15.20 -7.18
C HIS A 259 23.53 -14.00 -7.97
N VAL A 260 23.13 -12.98 -7.23
CA VAL A 260 22.80 -11.64 -7.71
C VAL A 260 23.71 -10.63 -7.03
N GLU A 261 24.09 -9.59 -7.75
CA GLU A 261 24.77 -8.42 -7.18
C GLU A 261 23.80 -7.23 -7.18
N VAL A 262 23.63 -6.58 -6.03
CA VAL A 262 22.78 -5.39 -5.87
C VAL A 262 23.61 -4.27 -5.28
N THR A 263 23.84 -3.21 -6.04
CA THR A 263 24.48 -1.99 -5.53
C THR A 263 23.41 -1.05 -4.98
N VAL A 264 23.62 -0.59 -3.75
CA VAL A 264 22.68 0.22 -2.98
C VAL A 264 23.37 1.51 -2.53
N GLN A 265 22.71 2.64 -2.78
CA GLN A 265 23.05 3.92 -2.16
C GLN A 265 22.42 3.99 -0.78
N THR A 266 23.25 4.04 0.27
CA THR A 266 22.84 4.25 1.67
C THR A 266 23.23 5.66 2.15
N PRO A 267 22.73 6.14 3.31
CA PRO A 267 23.18 7.41 3.88
C PRO A 267 24.69 7.47 4.17
N SER A 268 25.32 6.31 4.38
CA SER A 268 26.76 6.19 4.66
C SER A 268 27.64 5.98 3.41
N GLY A 269 27.04 5.82 2.23
CA GLY A 269 27.76 5.56 0.98
C GLY A 269 27.21 4.36 0.21
N LEU A 270 27.92 3.96 -0.84
CA LEU A 270 27.56 2.80 -1.64
C LEU A 270 27.91 1.50 -0.91
N LYS A 271 27.00 0.54 -0.99
CA LYS A 271 27.21 -0.86 -0.59
C LYS A 271 26.91 -1.78 -1.77
N VAL A 272 27.66 -2.87 -1.88
CA VAL A 272 27.41 -3.94 -2.85
C VAL A 272 26.97 -5.16 -2.07
N ILE A 273 25.78 -5.67 -2.37
CA ILE A 273 25.22 -6.86 -1.75
C ILE A 273 25.32 -8.00 -2.74
N ASN A 274 26.09 -9.03 -2.40
CA ASN A 274 26.06 -10.31 -3.10
C ASN A 274 25.09 -11.22 -2.37
N ALA A 275 24.08 -11.73 -3.09
CA ALA A 275 23.08 -12.61 -2.50
C ALA A 275 22.76 -13.81 -3.38
N ASN A 276 22.37 -14.94 -2.78
CA ASN A 276 21.97 -16.11 -3.56
C ASN A 276 20.68 -15.84 -4.34
N LYS A 277 19.72 -15.10 -3.74
CA LYS A 277 18.41 -14.77 -4.31
C LYS A 277 18.02 -13.30 -4.08
N LEU A 278 17.19 -12.78 -4.98
CA LEU A 278 16.53 -11.48 -4.90
C LEU A 278 15.04 -11.66 -4.64
N VAL A 279 14.47 -10.93 -3.67
CA VAL A 279 13.03 -10.81 -3.47
C VAL A 279 12.60 -9.38 -3.75
N MET A 280 11.71 -9.22 -4.73
CA MET A 280 11.13 -7.94 -5.11
C MET A 280 9.77 -7.79 -4.43
N ALA A 281 9.66 -6.84 -3.50
CA ALA A 281 8.43 -6.48 -2.78
C ALA A 281 7.96 -5.05 -3.08
N ILE A 282 8.47 -4.45 -4.16
CA ILE A 282 8.04 -3.14 -4.70
C ILE A 282 7.15 -3.34 -5.93
N PRO A 283 6.27 -2.36 -6.28
CA PRO A 283 5.44 -2.46 -7.47
C PRO A 283 6.31 -2.48 -8.75
N PRO A 284 6.12 -3.46 -9.65
CA PRO A 284 6.90 -3.60 -10.89
C PRO A 284 6.43 -2.61 -11.97
N LYS A 285 6.56 -1.31 -11.69
CA LYS A 285 6.45 -0.24 -12.70
C LYS A 285 7.83 0.03 -13.25
N LEU A 286 7.95 0.25 -14.56
CA LEU A 286 9.25 0.52 -15.20
C LEU A 286 9.96 1.74 -14.58
N ASP A 287 9.22 2.77 -14.16
CA ASP A 287 9.80 3.94 -13.48
C ASP A 287 10.44 3.60 -12.13
N ASN A 288 9.90 2.60 -11.42
CA ASN A 288 10.48 2.09 -10.16
C ASN A 288 11.70 1.19 -10.42
N LEU A 289 11.83 0.67 -11.65
CA LEU A 289 12.79 -0.37 -12.01
C LEU A 289 13.89 0.12 -12.97
N VAL A 290 14.02 1.45 -13.15
CA VAL A 290 15.01 2.06 -14.07
C VAL A 290 16.46 1.66 -13.76
N ASP A 291 16.76 1.43 -12.48
CA ASP A 291 18.08 1.07 -11.97
C ASP A 291 18.29 -0.46 -11.92
N PHE A 292 17.35 -1.26 -12.47
CA PHE A 292 17.39 -2.73 -12.45
C PHE A 292 17.67 -3.30 -13.84
N ASP A 293 18.43 -4.38 -13.90
CA ASP A 293 18.80 -5.11 -15.12
C ASP A 293 17.67 -6.03 -15.62
N LEU A 294 16.49 -5.45 -15.88
CA LEU A 294 15.33 -6.19 -16.39
C LEU A 294 15.63 -6.82 -17.75
N ASP A 295 15.22 -8.08 -17.94
CA ASP A 295 15.30 -8.72 -19.25
C ASP A 295 14.11 -8.38 -20.15
N GLY A 296 14.13 -8.86 -21.40
CA GLY A 296 13.05 -8.59 -22.36
C GLY A 296 11.69 -9.17 -21.95
N THR A 297 11.66 -10.25 -21.17
CA THR A 297 10.43 -10.87 -20.68
C THR A 297 9.79 -10.00 -19.60
N GLU A 298 10.59 -9.60 -18.60
CA GLU A 298 10.18 -8.72 -17.50
C GLU A 298 9.70 -7.37 -18.05
N GLN A 299 10.50 -6.72 -18.92
CA GLN A 299 10.13 -5.44 -19.52
C GLN A 299 8.80 -5.53 -20.29
N SER A 300 8.61 -6.58 -21.09
CA SER A 300 7.40 -6.75 -21.91
C SER A 300 6.15 -6.96 -21.04
N LEU A 301 6.27 -7.65 -19.90
CA LEU A 301 5.18 -7.81 -18.96
C LEU A 301 4.90 -6.52 -18.20
N PHE A 302 5.93 -5.91 -17.62
CA PHE A 302 5.76 -4.76 -16.72
C PHE A 302 5.30 -3.49 -17.43
N LEU A 303 5.58 -3.36 -18.73
CA LEU A 303 5.07 -2.27 -19.57
C LEU A 303 3.52 -2.25 -19.66
N GLN A 304 2.85 -3.39 -19.48
CA GLN A 304 1.39 -3.50 -19.62
C GLN A 304 0.64 -2.97 -18.39
N PHE A 305 1.32 -2.80 -17.25
CA PHE A 305 0.66 -2.39 -16.02
C PHE A 305 0.19 -0.93 -16.04
N VAL A 306 -1.11 -0.76 -15.88
CA VAL A 306 -1.74 0.50 -15.46
C VAL A 306 -2.04 0.45 -13.96
N ASN A 307 -2.34 1.59 -13.35
CA ASN A 307 -2.62 1.68 -11.92
C ASN A 307 -3.62 2.80 -11.64
N THR A 308 -4.28 2.70 -10.50
CA THR A 308 -5.08 3.77 -9.92
C THR A 308 -4.23 4.56 -8.91
N ALA A 309 -4.87 5.50 -8.22
CA ALA A 309 -4.24 6.27 -7.17
C ALA A 309 -5.11 6.32 -5.91
N TYR A 310 -4.45 6.21 -4.76
CA TYR A 310 -5.07 6.22 -3.44
C TYR A 310 -4.22 7.07 -2.50
N TYR A 311 -4.88 7.93 -1.73
CA TYR A 311 -4.22 8.86 -0.81
C TYR A 311 -4.94 8.84 0.52
N THR A 312 -4.16 9.00 1.58
CA THR A 312 -4.65 8.94 2.94
C THR A 312 -4.11 10.10 3.76
N GLY A 313 -4.85 10.51 4.77
CA GLY A 313 -4.36 11.54 5.68
C GLY A 313 -5.24 11.76 6.88
N LEU A 314 -4.77 12.67 7.73
CA LEU A 314 -5.47 13.12 8.93
C LEU A 314 -5.54 14.63 8.94
N VAL A 315 -6.73 15.18 9.14
CA VAL A 315 -7.00 16.63 9.09
C VAL A 315 -7.57 17.10 10.42
N ARG A 316 -7.07 18.23 10.93
CA ARG A 316 -7.59 18.94 12.11
C ARG A 316 -8.12 20.33 11.74
N ASN A 317 -8.68 21.03 12.74
CA ASN A 317 -9.20 22.40 12.62
C ASN A 317 -10.25 22.51 11.49
N THR A 318 -11.06 21.46 11.34
CA THR A 318 -12.02 21.36 10.24
C THR A 318 -13.24 22.26 10.48
N GLY A 319 -13.54 22.58 11.74
CA GLY A 319 -14.81 23.17 12.18
C GLY A 319 -16.01 22.22 12.11
N LEU A 320 -15.83 20.98 11.63
CA LEU A 320 -16.91 19.99 11.57
C LEU A 320 -17.16 19.39 12.98
N PRO A 321 -18.38 18.90 13.26
CA PRO A 321 -18.68 18.25 14.54
C PRO A 321 -17.76 17.07 14.85
N GLU A 322 -17.15 17.07 16.03
CA GLU A 322 -16.07 16.14 16.42
C GLU A 322 -16.46 14.65 16.44
N ASN A 323 -17.76 14.34 16.58
CA ASN A 323 -18.28 12.97 16.73
C ASN A 323 -19.15 12.56 15.53
N THR A 324 -18.79 13.02 14.33
CA THR A 324 -19.53 12.73 13.09
C THR A 324 -18.59 12.19 12.02
N THR A 325 -18.95 11.03 11.47
CA THR A 325 -18.33 10.48 10.25
C THR A 325 -19.21 10.83 9.05
N TYR A 326 -18.64 11.41 8.00
CA TYR A 326 -19.33 11.72 6.75
C TYR A 326 -18.98 10.70 5.66
N GLN A 327 -19.94 9.87 5.28
CA GLN A 327 -19.77 8.93 4.17
C GLN A 327 -20.23 9.58 2.86
N ASN A 328 -19.38 9.54 1.83
CA ASN A 328 -19.70 10.15 0.55
C ASN A 328 -20.72 9.31 -0.22
N VAL A 329 -21.78 9.94 -0.70
CA VAL A 329 -22.81 9.33 -1.56
C VAL A 329 -23.27 10.33 -2.62
N ASP A 330 -23.58 9.84 -3.81
CA ASP A 330 -24.23 10.65 -4.85
C ASP A 330 -25.51 9.96 -5.33
N VAL A 331 -26.67 10.40 -4.84
CA VAL A 331 -27.96 9.76 -5.14
C VAL A 331 -28.36 9.83 -6.62
N ALA A 332 -27.73 10.69 -7.43
CA ALA A 332 -27.96 10.76 -8.86
C ALA A 332 -27.14 9.71 -9.65
N ALA A 333 -26.08 9.18 -9.06
CA ALA A 333 -25.21 8.19 -9.66
C ALA A 333 -25.71 6.75 -9.48
N PRO A 334 -25.34 5.81 -10.37
CA PRO A 334 -25.68 4.39 -10.23
C PRO A 334 -25.25 3.83 -8.86
N TYR A 335 -26.18 3.17 -8.17
CA TYR A 335 -25.99 2.61 -6.82
C TYR A 335 -25.54 3.64 -5.76
N SER A 336 -25.78 4.91 -6.05
CA SER A 336 -25.35 6.07 -5.26
C SER A 336 -23.86 6.16 -4.96
N LEU A 337 -23.02 5.63 -5.85
CA LEU A 337 -21.57 5.73 -5.74
C LEU A 337 -21.09 7.11 -6.23
N PRO A 338 -20.27 7.84 -5.45
CA PRO A 338 -19.69 9.10 -5.90
C PRO A 338 -18.69 8.92 -7.06
N ASP A 339 -18.62 9.92 -7.93
CA ASP A 339 -17.56 10.02 -8.96
C ASP A 339 -16.17 10.27 -8.32
N LEU A 340 -15.12 9.83 -9.02
CA LEU A 340 -13.73 10.13 -8.71
C LEU A 340 -13.12 11.06 -9.79
N PRO A 341 -12.07 11.85 -9.49
CA PRO A 341 -11.32 11.90 -8.24
C PRO A 341 -12.11 12.57 -7.09
N GLY A 342 -11.96 12.05 -5.88
CA GLY A 342 -12.71 12.55 -4.73
C GLY A 342 -12.49 11.77 -3.43
N LEU A 343 -13.03 12.32 -2.33
CA LEU A 343 -13.05 11.67 -1.02
C LEU A 343 -14.03 10.49 -1.00
N TYR A 344 -13.63 9.37 -0.42
CA TYR A 344 -14.56 8.30 -0.04
C TYR A 344 -15.40 8.67 1.19
N GLY A 345 -14.85 9.51 2.06
CA GLY A 345 -15.49 9.99 3.28
C GLY A 345 -14.55 10.82 4.14
N LEU A 346 -15.10 11.32 5.25
CA LEU A 346 -14.40 11.97 6.35
C LEU A 346 -14.74 11.18 7.63
N GLY A 347 -13.82 10.34 8.11
CA GLY A 347 -14.02 9.49 9.28
C GLY A 347 -13.66 10.22 10.56
N ALA A 348 -14.55 10.25 11.55
CA ALA A 348 -14.15 10.61 12.90
C ALA A 348 -13.15 9.58 13.44
N THR A 349 -12.29 10.01 14.36
CA THR A 349 -11.26 9.15 14.97
C THR A 349 -11.47 9.06 16.49
N ALA A 350 -10.63 8.28 17.17
CA ALA A 350 -10.60 8.25 18.63
C ALA A 350 -10.16 9.59 19.27
N ILE A 351 -9.64 10.53 18.46
CA ILE A 351 -9.19 11.85 18.90
C ILE A 351 -10.21 12.89 18.44
N PRO A 352 -10.89 13.59 19.37
CA PRO A 352 -11.86 14.62 19.01
C PRO A 352 -11.28 15.70 18.09
N GLY A 353 -12.00 16.04 17.03
CA GLY A 353 -11.61 17.07 16.05
C GLY A 353 -10.56 16.62 15.02
N LEU A 354 -10.05 15.39 15.10
CA LEU A 354 -9.18 14.79 14.10
C LEU A 354 -10.00 13.86 13.18
N LEU A 355 -9.93 14.11 11.88
CA LEU A 355 -10.64 13.32 10.85
C LEU A 355 -9.66 12.52 9.98
N ASP A 356 -9.94 11.23 9.79
CA ASP A 356 -9.35 10.39 8.73
C ASP A 356 -9.98 10.73 7.38
N VAL A 357 -9.14 10.98 6.38
CA VAL A 357 -9.55 11.25 5.01
C VAL A 357 -8.92 10.23 4.06
N LYS A 358 -9.77 9.64 3.22
CA LYS A 358 -9.37 8.71 2.16
C LYS A 358 -9.81 9.26 0.82
N TYR A 359 -8.89 9.36 -0.13
CA TYR A 359 -9.11 9.96 -1.44
C TYR A 359 -8.73 8.99 -2.56
N GLY A 360 -9.58 8.85 -3.56
CA GLY A 360 -9.37 7.96 -4.70
C GLY A 360 -9.33 8.71 -6.02
N SER A 361 -8.63 8.14 -7.00
CA SER A 361 -8.63 8.62 -8.37
C SER A 361 -8.29 7.50 -9.35
N GLN A 362 -8.82 7.59 -10.58
CA GLN A 362 -8.48 6.69 -11.68
C GLN A 362 -7.02 6.86 -12.15
N THR A 363 -6.43 8.05 -11.94
CA THR A 363 -5.04 8.37 -12.29
C THR A 363 -4.31 9.11 -11.17
N ALA A 364 -2.98 9.06 -11.17
CA ALA A 364 -2.15 9.80 -10.21
C ALA A 364 -2.29 11.34 -10.36
N PHE A 365 -2.25 12.03 -9.23
CA PHE A 365 -2.24 13.49 -9.09
C PHE A 365 -1.09 13.88 -8.16
N PHE A 366 -0.64 15.13 -8.24
CA PHE A 366 0.34 15.66 -7.29
C PHE A 366 -0.28 15.86 -5.91
N ASP A 367 0.50 15.61 -4.86
CA ASP A 367 0.03 15.68 -3.47
C ASP A 367 -0.60 17.03 -3.10
N ASP A 368 -0.01 18.14 -3.55
CA ASP A 368 -0.54 19.48 -3.26
C ASP A 368 -1.93 19.71 -3.86
N ALA A 369 -2.21 19.13 -5.04
CA ALA A 369 -3.52 19.22 -5.67
C ALA A 369 -4.56 18.39 -4.91
N VAL A 370 -4.20 17.19 -4.47
CA VAL A 370 -5.06 16.32 -3.67
C VAL A 370 -5.38 16.97 -2.32
N LYS A 371 -4.36 17.46 -1.61
CA LYS A 371 -4.54 18.16 -0.33
C LYS A 371 -5.43 19.40 -0.47
N ALA A 372 -5.23 20.20 -1.52
CA ALA A 372 -6.05 21.39 -1.78
C ALA A 372 -7.52 21.02 -2.02
N ASP A 373 -7.80 19.96 -2.78
CA ASP A 373 -9.17 19.51 -3.06
C ASP A 373 -9.87 18.96 -1.81
N ILE A 374 -9.15 18.23 -0.96
CA ILE A 374 -9.65 17.75 0.34
C ILE A 374 -10.03 18.92 1.24
N ILE A 375 -9.14 19.91 1.40
CA ILE A 375 -9.41 21.12 2.21
C ILE A 375 -10.61 21.89 1.65
N ALA A 376 -10.66 22.10 0.33
CA ALA A 376 -11.78 22.78 -0.31
C ALA A 376 -13.11 22.05 -0.09
N THR A 377 -13.08 20.71 -0.09
CA THR A 377 -14.26 19.87 0.19
C THR A 377 -14.74 20.01 1.64
N ILE A 378 -13.83 20.00 2.61
CA ILE A 378 -14.15 20.23 4.03
C ILE A 378 -14.76 21.62 4.22
N ILE A 379 -14.16 22.66 3.63
CA ILE A 379 -14.65 24.05 3.71
C ILE A 379 -16.04 24.17 3.08
N ARG A 380 -16.27 23.52 1.93
CA ARG A 380 -17.58 23.52 1.27
C ARG A 380 -18.65 22.87 2.15
N LEU A 381 -18.37 21.68 2.70
CA LEU A 381 -19.29 20.96 3.57
C LEU A 381 -19.66 21.78 4.82
N ARG A 382 -18.68 22.32 5.55
CA ARG A 382 -18.95 23.11 6.77
C ARG A 382 -19.74 24.39 6.46
N THR A 383 -19.47 25.02 5.32
CA THR A 383 -20.19 26.23 4.86
C THR A 383 -21.66 25.92 4.64
N ASN A 384 -21.97 24.83 3.94
CA ASN A 384 -23.35 24.41 3.68
C ASN A 384 -24.09 23.94 4.93
N LEU A 385 -23.37 23.46 5.94
CA LEU A 385 -23.90 23.18 7.28
C LEU A 385 -24.19 24.46 8.09
N GLY A 386 -23.87 25.64 7.57
CA GLY A 386 -24.04 26.92 8.26
C GLY A 386 -23.03 27.14 9.39
N ILE A 387 -21.94 26.37 9.43
CA ILE A 387 -20.91 26.47 10.45
C ILE A 387 -20.03 27.69 10.13
N GLN A 388 -20.03 28.67 11.03
CA GLN A 388 -19.18 29.86 10.95
C GLN A 388 -17.96 29.64 11.86
N THR A 389 -16.77 29.57 11.26
CA THR A 389 -15.51 29.41 11.99
C THR A 389 -14.37 30.08 11.22
N ASP A 390 -13.39 30.59 11.95
CA ASP A 390 -12.13 31.11 11.41
C ASP A 390 -11.03 30.03 11.40
N GLU A 391 -11.35 28.79 11.80
CA GLU A 391 -10.42 27.66 11.72
C GLU A 391 -10.09 27.30 10.27
N GLU A 392 -8.82 27.02 9.99
CA GLU A 392 -8.35 26.56 8.69
C GLU A 392 -7.97 25.07 8.76
N PRO A 393 -8.61 24.19 7.96
CA PRO A 393 -8.29 22.77 7.99
C PRO A 393 -6.83 22.52 7.60
N GLU A 394 -6.13 21.72 8.40
CA GLU A 394 -4.72 21.39 8.15
C GLU A 394 -4.44 19.90 8.26
N PHE A 395 -3.55 19.41 7.40
CA PHE A 395 -3.05 18.05 7.48
C PHE A 395 -2.03 17.92 8.61
N VAL A 396 -2.24 16.95 9.48
CA VAL A 396 -1.25 16.58 10.50
C VAL A 396 -0.52 15.28 10.17
N ALA A 397 -1.08 14.49 9.26
CA ALA A 397 -0.43 13.38 8.61
C ALA A 397 -1.00 13.22 7.19
N TYR A 398 -0.18 12.75 6.25
CA TYR A 398 -0.60 12.48 4.87
C TYR A 398 0.36 11.47 4.26
N ASN A 399 -0.16 10.55 3.45
CA ASN A 399 0.68 9.72 2.59
C ASN A 399 -0.02 9.39 1.26
N SER A 400 0.80 9.25 0.21
CA SER A 400 0.36 8.77 -1.09
C SER A 400 0.65 7.27 -1.19
N HIS A 401 -0.37 6.46 -1.46
CA HIS A 401 -0.24 5.02 -1.69
C HIS A 401 -0.15 4.72 -3.19
N THR A 402 0.32 5.68 -4.00
CA THR A 402 0.36 5.61 -5.46
C THR A 402 1.76 5.18 -5.94
N PRO A 403 1.89 4.26 -6.91
CA PRO A 403 0.83 3.59 -7.66
C PRO A 403 0.04 2.60 -6.81
N PHE A 404 -1.29 2.65 -6.91
CA PHE A 404 -2.17 1.72 -6.23
C PHE A 404 -2.73 0.71 -7.25
N ARG A 405 -2.78 -0.57 -6.86
CA ARG A 405 -3.43 -1.66 -7.62
C ARG A 405 -3.05 -1.71 -9.11
N LEU A 406 -1.94 -2.37 -9.39
CA LEU A 406 -1.50 -2.59 -10.77
C LEU A 406 -2.42 -3.60 -11.46
N THR A 407 -2.93 -3.24 -12.63
CA THR A 407 -3.84 -4.07 -13.44
C THR A 407 -3.44 -4.04 -14.91
N VAL A 408 -3.98 -4.97 -15.70
CA VAL A 408 -3.80 -5.03 -17.17
C VAL A 408 -5.14 -5.04 -17.89
N SER A 409 -5.12 -4.97 -19.22
CA SER A 409 -6.35 -4.97 -20.02
C SER A 409 -7.03 -6.34 -20.06
N PRO A 410 -8.34 -6.41 -20.33
CA PRO A 410 -9.06 -7.67 -20.57
C PRO A 410 -8.41 -8.57 -21.62
N ASP A 411 -7.86 -7.98 -22.69
CA ASP A 411 -7.21 -8.72 -23.78
C ASP A 411 -5.87 -9.32 -23.34
N ASP A 412 -5.11 -8.62 -22.50
CA ASP A 412 -3.87 -9.14 -21.92
C ASP A 412 -4.16 -10.31 -20.99
N VAL A 413 -5.20 -10.20 -20.15
CA VAL A 413 -5.66 -11.30 -19.29
C VAL A 413 -6.03 -12.53 -20.13
N LYS A 414 -6.87 -12.36 -21.15
CA LYS A 414 -7.25 -13.44 -22.09
C LYS A 414 -6.05 -14.05 -22.80
N SER A 415 -4.99 -13.27 -23.02
CA SER A 415 -3.74 -13.69 -23.66
C SER A 415 -2.73 -14.33 -22.71
N GLY A 416 -3.16 -14.70 -21.50
CA GLY A 416 -2.35 -15.42 -20.51
C GLY A 416 -1.32 -14.54 -19.80
N PHE A 417 -1.60 -13.25 -19.59
CA PHE A 417 -0.70 -12.34 -18.87
C PHE A 417 -0.30 -12.89 -17.49
N TYR A 418 -1.27 -13.30 -16.68
CA TYR A 418 -0.99 -13.74 -15.31
C TYR A 418 -0.26 -15.08 -15.23
N ASP A 419 -0.44 -15.99 -16.19
CA ASP A 419 0.38 -17.22 -16.29
C ASP A 419 1.85 -16.86 -16.53
N LYS A 420 2.11 -15.90 -17.41
CA LYS A 420 3.47 -15.40 -17.69
C LYS A 420 4.06 -14.64 -16.50
N LEU A 421 3.24 -13.87 -15.79
CA LEU A 421 3.65 -13.17 -14.57
C LEU A 421 4.04 -14.17 -13.47
N ASN A 422 3.22 -15.20 -13.23
CA ASN A 422 3.48 -16.25 -12.25
C ASN A 422 4.72 -17.07 -12.62
N ALA A 423 5.03 -17.24 -13.91
CA ALA A 423 6.23 -17.92 -14.38
C ALA A 423 7.55 -17.17 -14.07
N LEU A 424 7.49 -15.92 -13.58
CA LEU A 424 8.69 -15.18 -13.17
C LEU A 424 9.29 -15.66 -11.85
N GLN A 425 8.60 -16.51 -11.07
CA GLN A 425 9.12 -16.98 -9.77
C GLN A 425 10.38 -17.82 -9.95
N GLY A 426 11.53 -17.27 -9.52
CA GLY A 426 12.86 -17.85 -9.64
C GLY A 426 13.59 -17.47 -10.93
N HIS A 427 12.95 -16.72 -11.84
CA HIS A 427 13.59 -16.21 -13.06
C HIS A 427 14.72 -15.26 -12.68
N LEU A 428 15.92 -15.48 -13.23
CA LEU A 428 17.13 -14.71 -12.88
C LEU A 428 17.34 -14.59 -11.36
N HIS A 429 17.16 -15.70 -10.63
CA HIS A 429 17.30 -15.77 -9.16
C HIS A 429 16.36 -14.81 -8.41
N THR A 430 15.30 -14.34 -9.07
CA THR A 430 14.39 -13.31 -8.56
C THR A 430 13.02 -13.90 -8.24
N PHE A 431 12.47 -13.53 -7.09
CA PHE A 431 11.11 -13.85 -6.68
C PHE A 431 10.33 -12.56 -6.48
N TRP A 432 9.07 -12.56 -6.87
CA TRP A 432 8.24 -11.37 -6.83
C TRP A 432 7.06 -11.59 -5.88
N THR A 433 6.86 -10.64 -4.97
CA THR A 433 5.74 -10.62 -4.03
C THR A 433 5.12 -9.22 -4.00
N GLY A 434 4.10 -9.02 -3.16
CA GLY A 434 3.41 -7.74 -3.05
C GLY A 434 2.09 -7.67 -3.83
N ALA A 435 1.45 -6.52 -3.73
CA ALA A 435 0.08 -6.27 -4.19
C ALA A 435 -0.14 -6.46 -5.70
N THR A 436 0.92 -6.59 -6.49
CA THR A 436 0.79 -6.87 -7.93
C THR A 436 0.61 -8.36 -8.24
N PHE A 437 1.02 -9.24 -7.32
CA PHE A 437 0.86 -10.69 -7.45
C PHE A 437 -0.37 -11.22 -6.71
N ASP A 438 -0.99 -10.38 -5.90
CA ASP A 438 -2.24 -10.65 -5.17
C ASP A 438 -3.08 -9.35 -5.11
N THR A 439 -3.59 -8.96 -3.96
CA THR A 439 -4.34 -7.71 -3.70
C THR A 439 -3.61 -6.83 -2.67
N PRO A 440 -3.81 -5.49 -2.63
CA PRO A 440 -3.29 -4.62 -1.58
C PRO A 440 -3.96 -4.87 -0.20
N ASP A 441 -3.80 -6.07 0.35
CA ASP A 441 -4.27 -6.51 1.67
C ASP A 441 -3.12 -7.21 2.41
N SER A 442 -2.72 -6.68 3.57
CA SER A 442 -1.54 -7.20 4.27
C SER A 442 -1.63 -8.68 4.65
N ALA A 443 -2.78 -9.16 5.11
CA ALA A 443 -2.90 -10.56 5.54
C ALA A 443 -2.82 -11.51 4.34
N LEU A 444 -3.46 -11.17 3.22
CA LEU A 444 -3.36 -11.95 1.98
C LEU A 444 -1.96 -11.86 1.36
N LEU A 445 -1.31 -10.72 1.46
CA LEU A 445 0.08 -10.55 1.04
C LEU A 445 1.05 -11.43 1.83
N TRP A 446 0.87 -11.55 3.15
CA TRP A 446 1.64 -12.48 3.98
C TRP A 446 1.36 -13.92 3.59
N ASN A 447 0.10 -14.27 3.35
CA ASN A 447 -0.30 -15.60 2.90
C ASN A 447 0.38 -15.97 1.58
N PHE A 448 0.30 -15.10 0.57
CA PHE A 448 0.94 -15.27 -0.72
C PHE A 448 2.47 -15.41 -0.56
N THR A 449 3.10 -14.54 0.23
CA THR A 449 4.55 -14.58 0.48
C THR A 449 4.97 -15.89 1.14
N GLU A 450 4.19 -16.43 2.09
CA GLU A 450 4.47 -17.71 2.74
C GLU A 450 4.55 -18.86 1.71
N THR A 451 3.73 -18.83 0.65
CA THR A 451 3.76 -19.85 -0.41
C THR A 451 5.04 -19.87 -1.23
N LEU A 452 5.77 -18.74 -1.28
CA LEU A 452 7.01 -18.61 -2.04
C LEU A 452 8.25 -19.06 -1.24
N LEU A 453 8.19 -19.07 0.09
CA LEU A 453 9.34 -19.38 0.94
C LEU A 453 10.01 -20.72 0.64
N PRO A 454 9.30 -21.83 0.34
CA PRO A 454 9.94 -23.08 -0.05
C PRO A 454 10.80 -22.95 -1.32
N LEU A 455 10.40 -22.10 -2.26
CA LEU A 455 11.16 -21.85 -3.50
C LEU A 455 12.35 -20.91 -3.25
N ILE A 456 12.17 -19.91 -2.40
CA ILE A 456 13.23 -18.95 -2.05
C ILE A 456 14.36 -19.64 -1.27
N THR A 457 14.02 -20.61 -0.42
CA THR A 457 14.98 -21.28 0.48
C THR A 457 15.64 -22.54 -0.09
N ALA A 458 15.15 -23.01 -1.24
CA ALA A 458 15.58 -24.23 -1.94
C ALA A 458 17.02 -24.21 -2.45
#